data_AF-A0A662BYY0-F1
#
_entry.id   AF-A0A662BYY0-F1
#
_cell.length_a   1.000
_cell.length_b   1.000
_cell.length_c   1.000
_cell.angle_alpha   90.00
_cell.angle_beta   90.00
_cell.angle_gamma   90.00
#
_symmetry.space_group_name_H-M   'P 1'
#
loop_
_entity.id
_entity.type
_entity.pdbx_description
1 polymer ?
#
loop_
_entity_poly.entity_id
_entity_poly.type
_entity_poly.pdbx_seq_one_letter_code
_entity_poly.pdbx_strand_id
1 'polypeptide(L)'
;MISLNSEKEILFGKTISELKQITDSLQFPAFTAKQIALWLYKKQVSSIDEMTNLSKNARKKLDRKYIVGVTEPTSVKTSSDGTIKYLFETQNNKFIETAFIPEEKRNTLCVSSQVGCKMACTFCMTGKQGFQNHLSTGEILNQLRSIPESKEVSNIVFMGMGEPLDNLNSVLNALEILTADYGFEMSPKRINVSTIGVIKGLKEFLEKSECHLAVSLHNPFNDERLKLMPVQKTQPIGKVLQLIREWDFSRNRRVSFEYIMF
;
A
#
# COMPACT_ATOMS: atom_id res chain seq x y z
N MET A 1 -36.19 -3.01 -19.79
CA MET A 1 -35.44 -2.87 -18.53
C MET A 1 -34.36 -3.93 -18.52
N ILE A 2 -33.12 -3.56 -18.85
CA ILE A 2 -31.98 -4.48 -18.78
C ILE A 2 -31.20 -4.07 -17.53
N SER A 3 -31.35 -4.89 -16.48
CA SER A 3 -30.50 -4.84 -15.30
C SER A 3 -29.11 -5.32 -15.70
N LEU A 4 -28.13 -4.40 -15.70
CA LEU A 4 -26.71 -4.71 -15.84
C LEU A 4 -25.94 -3.83 -14.84
N ASN A 5 -26.23 -3.97 -13.54
CA ASN A 5 -25.24 -3.65 -12.52
C ASN A 5 -24.25 -4.83 -12.42
N SER A 6 -23.45 -5.02 -13.47
CA SER A 6 -22.15 -5.65 -13.27
C SER A 6 -21.24 -4.55 -12.76
N GLU A 7 -20.85 -4.60 -11.48
CA GLU A 7 -19.85 -3.69 -10.92
C GLU A 7 -18.62 -3.71 -11.83
N LYS A 8 -18.32 -2.56 -12.46
CA LYS A 8 -17.15 -2.44 -13.33
C LYS A 8 -15.89 -2.70 -12.49
N GLU A 9 -14.93 -3.41 -13.06
CA GLU A 9 -13.66 -3.70 -12.39
C GLU A 9 -12.75 -2.45 -12.32
N ILE A 10 -11.94 -2.36 -11.27
CA ILE A 10 -11.03 -1.22 -11.05
C ILE A 10 -9.68 -1.47 -11.72
N LEU A 11 -9.23 -0.50 -12.52
CA LEU A 11 -7.92 -0.52 -13.18
C LEU A 11 -6.80 -0.01 -12.28
N PHE A 12 -7.06 0.98 -11.46
CA PHE A 12 -6.05 1.55 -10.59
C PHE A 12 -5.58 0.51 -9.56
N GLY A 13 -4.27 0.28 -9.49
CA GLY A 13 -3.66 -0.77 -8.68
C GLY A 13 -3.41 -2.09 -9.41
N LYS A 14 -3.72 -2.19 -10.70
CA LYS A 14 -3.28 -3.30 -11.55
C LYS A 14 -1.82 -3.12 -11.94
N THR A 15 -1.01 -4.15 -11.67
CA THR A 15 0.39 -4.25 -12.13
C THR A 15 0.48 -4.26 -13.65
N ILE A 16 1.67 -4.02 -14.20
CA ILE A 16 1.86 -4.09 -15.66
C ILE A 16 1.51 -5.46 -16.23
N SER A 17 1.74 -6.53 -15.47
CA SER A 17 1.40 -7.90 -15.86
C SER A 17 -0.11 -8.12 -15.92
N GLU A 18 -0.87 -7.62 -14.94
CA GLU A 18 -2.33 -7.67 -14.94
C GLU A 18 -2.92 -6.79 -16.06
N LEU A 19 -2.35 -5.59 -16.29
CA LEU A 19 -2.78 -4.72 -17.39
C LEU A 19 -2.58 -5.39 -18.77
N LYS A 20 -1.50 -6.16 -18.95
CA LYS A 20 -1.30 -6.97 -20.16
C LYS A 20 -2.39 -8.02 -20.34
N GLN A 21 -2.71 -8.76 -19.27
CA GLN A 21 -3.79 -9.75 -19.31
C GLN A 21 -5.14 -9.11 -19.67
N ILE A 22 -5.44 -7.94 -19.11
CA ILE A 22 -6.65 -7.17 -19.44
C ILE A 22 -6.63 -6.79 -20.93
N THR A 23 -5.54 -6.22 -21.43
CA THR A 23 -5.44 -5.80 -22.84
C THR A 23 -5.54 -6.97 -23.80
N ASP A 24 -4.95 -8.13 -23.45
CA ASP A 24 -5.02 -9.35 -24.26
C ASP A 24 -6.45 -9.88 -24.33
N SER A 25 -7.16 -9.90 -23.19
CA SER A 25 -8.57 -10.32 -23.12
C SER A 25 -9.51 -9.43 -23.96
N LEU A 26 -9.14 -8.16 -24.15
CA LEU A 26 -9.87 -7.19 -24.97
C LEU A 26 -9.40 -7.15 -26.44
N GLN A 27 -8.41 -7.98 -26.79
CA GLN A 27 -7.75 -8.04 -28.09
C GLN A 27 -7.14 -6.68 -28.49
N PHE A 28 -6.55 -5.98 -27.53
CA PHE A 28 -5.79 -4.76 -27.79
C PHE A 28 -4.35 -5.09 -28.17
N PRO A 29 -3.67 -4.19 -28.91
CA PRO A 29 -2.24 -4.34 -29.16
C PRO A 29 -1.42 -4.41 -27.86
N ALA A 30 -0.34 -5.19 -27.86
CA ALA A 30 0.48 -5.42 -26.66
C ALA A 30 1.05 -4.14 -26.01
N PHE A 31 1.23 -3.06 -26.78
CA PHE A 31 1.72 -1.78 -26.24
C PHE A 31 0.66 -1.03 -25.43
N THR A 32 -0.63 -1.38 -25.56
CA THR A 32 -1.73 -0.67 -24.90
C THR A 32 -1.67 -0.78 -23.37
N ALA A 33 -1.17 -1.90 -22.83
CA ALA A 33 -0.96 -2.03 -21.39
C ALA A 33 -0.03 -0.95 -20.82
N LYS A 34 1.07 -0.63 -21.53
CA LYS A 34 1.99 0.44 -21.13
C LYS A 34 1.35 1.82 -21.25
N GLN A 35 0.50 2.04 -22.26
CA GLN A 35 -0.25 3.29 -22.39
C GLN A 35 -1.23 3.49 -21.22
N ILE A 36 -1.97 2.44 -20.85
CA ILE A 36 -2.89 2.48 -19.70
C ILE A 36 -2.11 2.75 -18.41
N ALA A 37 -1.01 2.03 -18.17
CA ALA A 37 -0.16 2.24 -16.99
C ALA A 37 0.34 3.69 -16.88
N LEU A 38 0.82 4.26 -17.99
CA LEU A 38 1.24 5.67 -18.06
C LEU A 38 0.11 6.61 -17.64
N TRP A 39 -1.11 6.37 -18.11
CA TRP A 39 -2.25 7.22 -17.76
C TRP A 39 -2.66 7.07 -16.29
N LEU A 40 -2.64 5.85 -15.75
CA LEU A 40 -3.02 5.58 -14.36
C LEU A 40 -2.01 6.17 -13.37
N TYR A 41 -0.70 5.98 -13.60
CA TYR A 41 0.31 6.23 -12.57
C TYR A 41 1.13 7.50 -12.79
N LYS A 42 1.45 7.86 -14.04
CA LYS A 42 2.22 9.08 -14.36
C LYS A 42 1.31 10.28 -14.60
N LYS A 43 0.21 10.08 -15.32
CA LYS A 43 -0.75 11.17 -15.64
C LYS A 43 -1.89 11.28 -14.62
N GLN A 44 -2.15 10.21 -13.86
CA GLN A 44 -3.13 10.14 -12.77
C GLN A 44 -4.54 10.61 -13.18
N VAL A 45 -5.00 10.13 -14.35
CA VAL A 45 -6.35 10.44 -14.86
C VAL A 45 -7.44 9.92 -13.93
N SER A 46 -8.61 10.54 -13.99
CA SER A 46 -9.77 10.12 -13.18
C SER A 46 -10.79 9.31 -14.00
N SER A 47 -10.67 9.32 -15.33
CA SER A 47 -11.55 8.61 -16.25
C SER A 47 -10.81 7.96 -17.41
N ILE A 48 -11.42 6.92 -18.01
CA ILE A 48 -10.89 6.25 -19.21
C ILE A 48 -10.90 7.20 -20.42
N ASP A 49 -11.84 8.15 -20.48
CA ASP A 49 -11.98 9.08 -21.60
C ASP A 49 -10.77 10.02 -21.77
N GLU A 50 -10.06 10.31 -20.68
CA GLU A 50 -8.83 11.12 -20.69
C GLU A 50 -7.64 10.41 -21.36
N MET A 51 -7.71 9.10 -21.60
CA MET A 51 -6.64 8.33 -22.23
C MET A 51 -6.56 8.58 -23.74
N THR A 52 -6.18 9.81 -24.13
CA THR A 52 -6.32 10.33 -25.50
C THR A 52 -5.52 9.59 -26.57
N ASN A 53 -4.43 8.93 -26.18
CA ASN A 53 -3.61 8.10 -27.06
C ASN A 53 -4.19 6.69 -27.33
N LEU A 54 -5.31 6.34 -26.69
CA LEU A 54 -6.11 5.17 -27.04
C LEU A 54 -7.12 5.55 -28.13
N SER A 55 -7.47 4.62 -29.01
CA SER A 55 -8.54 4.89 -29.99
C SER A 55 -9.89 5.05 -29.28
N LYS A 56 -10.83 5.80 -29.89
CA LYS A 56 -12.20 5.93 -29.36
C LYS A 56 -12.87 4.57 -29.13
N ASN A 57 -12.59 3.59 -30.00
CA ASN A 57 -13.12 2.23 -29.85
C ASN A 57 -12.48 1.47 -28.67
N ALA A 58 -11.17 1.63 -28.46
CA ALA A 58 -10.48 1.02 -27.33
C ALA A 58 -10.99 1.58 -25.99
N ARG A 59 -11.13 2.91 -25.88
CA ARG A 59 -11.73 3.54 -24.68
C ARG A 59 -13.14 3.03 -24.39
N LYS A 60 -14.01 2.96 -25.41
CA LYS A 60 -15.35 2.39 -25.26
C LYS A 60 -15.35 0.92 -24.83
N LYS A 61 -14.47 0.09 -25.39
CA LYS A 61 -14.35 -1.33 -25.02
C LYS A 61 -13.87 -1.48 -23.57
N LEU A 62 -12.91 -0.66 -23.15
CA LEU A 62 -12.38 -0.67 -21.78
C LEU A 62 -13.47 -0.19 -20.80
N ASP A 63 -14.13 0.93 -21.09
CA ASP A 63 -15.16 1.51 -20.22
C ASP A 63 -16.38 0.60 -20.02
N ARG A 64 -16.68 -0.32 -20.94
CA ARG A 64 -17.77 -1.31 -20.75
C ARG A 64 -17.57 -2.22 -19.54
N LYS A 65 -16.32 -2.50 -19.16
CA LYS A 65 -15.98 -3.47 -18.11
C LYS A 65 -15.21 -2.86 -16.95
N TYR A 66 -14.58 -1.72 -17.17
CA TYR A 66 -13.60 -1.17 -16.24
C TYR A 66 -13.88 0.30 -15.90
N ILE A 67 -13.40 0.71 -14.74
CA ILE A 67 -13.29 2.11 -14.29
C ILE A 67 -11.88 2.38 -13.78
N VAL A 68 -11.51 3.65 -13.65
CA VAL A 68 -10.23 4.01 -13.00
C VAL A 68 -10.25 3.58 -11.53
N GLY A 69 -11.29 3.95 -10.77
CA GLY A 69 -11.48 3.48 -9.39
C GLY A 69 -10.65 4.19 -8.32
N VAL A 70 -10.37 5.49 -8.51
CA VAL A 70 -9.78 6.36 -7.49
C VAL A 70 -10.88 7.11 -6.72
N THR A 71 -10.66 7.34 -5.42
CA THR A 71 -11.62 8.04 -4.55
C THR A 71 -10.93 9.13 -3.74
N GLU A 72 -11.61 10.26 -3.55
CA GLU A 72 -11.13 11.35 -2.70
C GLU A 72 -11.37 11.02 -1.21
N PRO A 73 -10.61 11.61 -0.28
CA PRO A 73 -10.84 11.44 1.15
C PRO A 73 -12.20 12.02 1.56
N THR A 74 -12.90 11.34 2.47
CA THR A 74 -14.20 11.78 3.00
C THR A 74 -14.06 12.83 4.09
N SER A 75 -12.89 12.93 4.73
CA SER A 75 -12.60 13.91 5.77
C SER A 75 -11.10 14.24 5.81
N VAL A 76 -10.79 15.49 6.17
CA VAL A 76 -9.43 16.00 6.31
C VAL A 76 -9.33 16.75 7.64
N LYS A 77 -8.24 16.53 8.39
CA LYS A 77 -7.93 17.26 9.62
C LYS A 77 -6.48 17.70 9.62
N THR A 78 -6.24 18.98 9.87
CA THR A 78 -4.89 19.55 9.92
C THR A 78 -4.50 19.88 11.36
N SER A 79 -3.33 19.42 11.76
CA SER A 79 -2.69 19.69 13.05
C SER A 79 -1.94 21.03 13.01
N SER A 80 -1.65 21.60 14.19
CA SER A 80 -0.87 22.84 14.32
C SER A 80 0.59 22.69 13.88
N ASP A 81 1.12 21.46 13.88
CA ASP A 81 2.46 21.14 13.40
C ASP A 81 2.53 20.91 11.88
N GLY A 82 1.40 21.08 11.17
CA GLY A 82 1.29 20.86 9.73
C GLY A 82 0.94 19.42 9.34
N THR A 83 0.90 18.47 10.28
CA THR A 83 0.45 17.10 9.98
C THR A 83 -0.99 17.11 9.49
N ILE A 84 -1.27 16.42 8.39
CA ILE A 84 -2.62 16.32 7.82
C ILE A 84 -3.07 14.87 7.87
N LYS A 85 -4.22 14.63 8.50
CA LYS A 85 -4.86 13.31 8.57
C LYS A 85 -6.05 13.25 7.63
N TYR A 86 -6.01 12.27 6.74
CA TYR A 86 -7.03 11.97 5.76
C TYR A 86 -7.81 10.72 6.18
N LEU A 87 -9.12 10.76 5.99
CA LEU A 87 -10.01 9.61 6.15
C LEU A 87 -10.48 9.16 4.77
N PHE A 88 -10.23 7.91 4.40
CA PHE A 88 -10.70 7.32 3.15
C PHE A 88 -11.76 6.26 3.41
N GLU A 89 -12.81 6.27 2.61
CA GLU A 89 -13.77 5.17 2.53
C GLU A 89 -13.26 4.09 1.56
N THR A 90 -13.26 2.85 2.04
CA THR A 90 -12.88 1.65 1.28
C THR A 90 -14.06 1.11 0.51
N GLN A 91 -13.83 0.24 -0.46
CA GLN A 91 -14.87 -0.41 -1.27
C GLN A 91 -15.86 -1.23 -0.44
N ASN A 92 -15.50 -1.54 0.82
CA ASN A 92 -16.34 -2.31 1.74
C ASN A 92 -17.09 -1.42 2.75
N ASN A 93 -17.25 -0.13 2.45
CA ASN A 93 -17.92 0.86 3.30
C ASN A 93 -17.31 0.95 4.72
N LYS A 94 -16.00 0.76 4.80
CA LYS A 94 -15.19 0.94 6.02
C LYS A 94 -14.20 2.07 5.82
N PHE A 95 -13.63 2.57 6.90
CA PHE A 95 -12.71 3.70 6.85
C PHE A 95 -11.29 3.31 7.21
N ILE A 96 -10.34 3.94 6.54
CA ILE A 96 -8.92 3.91 6.87
C ILE A 96 -8.36 5.32 6.99
N GLU A 97 -7.28 5.44 7.75
CA GLU A 97 -6.59 6.70 7.94
C GLU A 97 -5.27 6.72 7.17
N THR A 98 -4.91 7.90 6.69
CA THR A 98 -3.61 8.21 6.08
C THR A 98 -3.11 9.51 6.71
N ALA A 99 -1.83 9.59 7.04
CA ALA A 99 -1.24 10.81 7.58
C ALA A 99 -0.13 11.33 6.68
N PHE A 100 -0.23 12.58 6.25
CA PHE A 100 0.84 13.34 5.64
C PHE A 100 1.57 14.12 6.74
N ILE A 101 2.89 13.89 6.86
CA ILE A 101 3.73 14.45 7.92
C ILE A 101 4.83 15.28 7.24
N PRO A 102 4.68 16.62 7.20
CA PRO A 102 5.71 17.49 6.66
C PRO A 102 6.86 17.65 7.66
N GLU A 103 8.09 17.60 7.16
CA GLU A 103 9.31 17.90 7.91
C GLU A 103 10.22 18.80 7.04
N GLU A 104 11.20 19.47 7.65
CA GLU A 104 12.06 20.44 6.94
C GLU A 104 12.74 19.88 5.67
N LYS A 105 13.07 18.58 5.66
CA LYS A 105 13.85 17.94 4.58
C LYS A 105 13.11 16.82 3.85
N ARG A 106 11.93 16.44 4.33
CA ARG A 106 11.15 15.32 3.78
C ARG A 106 9.68 15.47 4.10
N ASN A 107 8.85 14.92 3.23
CA ASN A 107 7.43 14.77 3.46
C ASN A 107 7.08 13.30 3.48
N THR A 108 6.60 12.82 4.62
CA THR A 108 6.34 11.40 4.85
C THR A 108 4.85 11.12 4.78
N LEU A 109 4.45 10.15 3.96
CA LEU A 109 3.10 9.64 3.92
C LEU A 109 3.02 8.31 4.68
N CYS A 110 2.22 8.27 5.73
CA CYS A 110 1.90 7.06 6.48
C CYS A 110 0.64 6.42 5.89
N VAL A 111 0.80 5.23 5.31
CA VAL A 111 -0.28 4.52 4.62
C VAL A 111 -0.75 3.28 5.39
N SER A 112 -2.04 3.02 5.30
CA SER A 112 -2.72 1.83 5.79
C SER A 112 -2.63 0.68 4.79
N SER A 113 -2.63 -0.55 5.31
CA SER A 113 -2.63 -1.80 4.52
C SER A 113 -3.86 -2.67 4.76
N GLN A 114 -4.61 -2.43 5.84
CA GLN A 114 -5.82 -3.17 6.20
C GLN A 114 -6.82 -2.23 6.88
N VAL A 115 -8.09 -2.64 6.91
CA VAL A 115 -9.10 -2.09 7.80
C VAL A 115 -9.05 -2.87 9.11
N GLY A 116 -8.60 -2.20 10.17
CA GLY A 116 -8.34 -2.87 11.44
C GLY A 116 -7.10 -3.77 11.38
N CYS A 117 -6.85 -4.57 12.42
CA CYS A 117 -5.68 -5.45 12.47
C CYS A 117 -5.91 -6.65 13.40
N LYS A 118 -5.56 -7.87 12.94
CA LYS A 118 -5.77 -9.11 13.72
C LYS A 118 -4.71 -9.36 14.79
N MET A 119 -3.68 -8.52 14.84
CA MET A 119 -2.50 -8.76 15.65
C MET A 119 -2.67 -8.38 17.12
N ALA A 120 -3.71 -7.60 17.43
CA ALA A 120 -4.15 -7.29 18.79
C ALA A 120 -3.04 -6.76 19.72
N CYS A 121 -2.09 -5.98 19.19
CA CYS A 121 -1.10 -5.27 20.01
C CYS A 121 -1.84 -4.36 21.00
N THR A 122 -1.55 -4.49 22.30
CA THR A 122 -2.36 -3.89 23.37
C THR A 122 -2.30 -2.36 23.41
N PHE A 123 -1.19 -1.81 22.91
CA PHE A 123 -0.94 -0.38 22.76
C PHE A 123 -1.55 0.24 21.49
N CYS A 124 -2.02 -0.58 20.55
CA CYS A 124 -2.48 -0.14 19.24
C CYS A 124 -4.01 0.01 19.20
N MET A 125 -4.51 1.19 18.84
CA MET A 125 -5.95 1.41 18.67
C MET A 125 -6.55 0.52 17.56
N THR A 126 -5.84 0.38 16.44
CA THR A 126 -6.24 -0.51 15.33
C THR A 126 -6.32 -1.97 15.75
N GLY A 127 -5.44 -2.41 16.66
CA GLY A 127 -5.50 -3.75 17.25
C GLY A 127 -6.76 -3.99 18.08
N LYS A 128 -7.24 -2.96 18.81
CA LYS A 128 -8.48 -3.03 19.59
C LYS A 128 -9.75 -3.08 18.72
N GLN A 129 -9.70 -2.51 17.52
CA GLN A 129 -10.83 -2.53 16.57
C GLN A 129 -11.07 -3.93 15.95
N GLY A 130 -10.09 -4.84 16.06
CA GLY A 130 -10.11 -6.13 15.38
C GLY A 130 -9.89 -6.01 13.88
N PHE A 131 -9.72 -7.13 13.19
CA PHE A 131 -9.58 -7.16 11.74
C PHE A 131 -10.93 -7.15 11.05
N GLN A 132 -11.03 -6.39 9.96
CA GLN A 132 -12.26 -6.30 9.16
C GLN A 132 -12.00 -6.70 7.70
N ASN A 133 -11.01 -6.10 7.05
CA ASN A 133 -10.66 -6.50 5.69
C ASN A 133 -9.22 -6.13 5.29
N HIS A 134 -8.70 -6.81 4.27
CA HIS A 134 -7.51 -6.38 3.55
C HIS A 134 -7.85 -5.25 2.58
N LEU A 135 -6.92 -4.31 2.41
CA LEU A 135 -7.02 -3.32 1.33
C LEU A 135 -6.54 -3.93 0.02
N SER A 136 -7.22 -3.61 -1.07
CA SER A 136 -6.71 -3.84 -2.42
C SER A 136 -5.48 -2.98 -2.71
N THR A 137 -4.70 -3.34 -3.73
CA THR A 137 -3.57 -2.53 -4.20
C THR A 137 -4.00 -1.12 -4.59
N GLY A 138 -5.17 -0.98 -5.23
CA GLY A 138 -5.74 0.32 -5.59
C GLY A 138 -6.02 1.18 -4.36
N GLU A 139 -6.64 0.62 -3.31
CA GLU A 139 -6.91 1.35 -2.06
C GLU A 139 -5.64 1.75 -1.31
N ILE A 140 -4.56 0.94 -1.37
CA ILE A 140 -3.26 1.32 -0.80
C ILE A 140 -2.68 2.52 -1.56
N LEU A 141 -2.65 2.46 -2.89
CA LEU A 141 -2.08 3.52 -3.72
C LEU A 141 -2.93 4.80 -3.74
N ASN A 142 -4.24 4.68 -3.55
CA ASN A 142 -5.17 5.81 -3.57
C ASN A 142 -4.86 6.81 -2.44
N GLN A 143 -4.32 6.33 -1.31
CA GLN A 143 -3.85 7.15 -0.20
C GLN A 143 -2.72 8.11 -0.59
N LEU A 144 -1.91 7.77 -1.60
CA LEU A 144 -0.90 8.65 -2.19
C LEU A 144 -1.49 9.52 -3.31
N ARG A 145 -2.28 8.91 -4.21
CA ARG A 145 -2.77 9.62 -5.41
C ARG A 145 -3.75 10.73 -5.05
N SER A 146 -4.64 10.49 -4.10
CA SER A 146 -5.83 11.33 -3.88
C SER A 146 -5.67 12.32 -2.73
N ILE A 147 -4.45 12.83 -2.54
CA ILE A 147 -4.17 13.93 -1.61
C ILE A 147 -3.54 15.10 -2.37
N PRO A 148 -3.81 16.36 -1.97
CA PRO A 148 -3.20 17.53 -2.59
C PRO A 148 -1.66 17.49 -2.61
N GLU A 149 -1.04 16.93 -1.58
CA GLU A 149 0.41 16.90 -1.40
C GLU A 149 1.09 15.72 -2.13
N SER A 150 0.35 14.97 -2.96
CA SER A 150 0.84 13.73 -3.61
C SER A 150 2.21 13.88 -4.28
N LYS A 151 2.42 15.00 -4.98
CA LYS A 151 3.67 15.31 -5.70
C LYS A 151 4.82 15.73 -4.78
N GLU A 152 4.51 16.13 -3.55
CA GLU A 152 5.48 16.58 -2.54
C GLU A 152 5.95 15.43 -1.65
N VAL A 153 5.22 14.30 -1.63
CA VAL A 153 5.57 13.11 -0.85
C VAL A 153 6.94 12.58 -1.29
N SER A 154 7.89 12.64 -0.36
CA SER A 154 9.26 12.18 -0.60
C SER A 154 9.55 10.83 0.05
N ASN A 155 8.68 10.37 0.95
CA ASN A 155 8.85 9.14 1.74
C ASN A 155 7.48 8.48 2.01
N ILE A 156 7.44 7.15 2.00
CA ILE A 156 6.24 6.38 2.37
C ILE A 156 6.60 5.41 3.49
N VAL A 157 5.73 5.31 4.49
CA VAL A 157 5.84 4.32 5.57
C VAL A 157 4.55 3.52 5.67
N PHE A 158 4.64 2.20 5.69
CA PHE A 158 3.50 1.32 5.95
C PHE A 158 3.35 1.11 7.45
N MET A 159 2.91 2.18 8.13
CA MET A 159 2.73 2.25 9.58
C MET A 159 1.34 2.76 9.97
N GLY A 160 0.41 2.79 9.00
CA GLY A 160 -1.00 3.12 9.24
C GLY A 160 -1.74 1.95 9.85
N MET A 161 -2.98 1.72 9.40
CA MET A 161 -3.80 0.63 9.89
C MET A 161 -3.39 -0.70 9.23
N GLY A 162 -3.25 -1.76 10.05
CA GLY A 162 -2.99 -3.13 9.58
C GLY A 162 -1.57 -3.62 9.73
N GLU A 163 -1.38 -4.93 9.59
CA GLU A 163 -0.06 -5.57 9.44
C GLU A 163 0.24 -5.78 7.94
N PRO A 164 1.19 -5.05 7.34
CA PRO A 164 1.46 -5.10 5.91
C PRO A 164 1.79 -6.51 5.39
N LEU A 165 2.57 -7.29 6.15
CA LEU A 165 2.98 -8.63 5.72
C LEU A 165 1.88 -9.68 5.88
N ASP A 166 0.77 -9.30 6.49
CA ASP A 166 -0.45 -10.08 6.51
C ASP A 166 -1.38 -9.77 5.33
N ASN A 167 -1.15 -8.65 4.62
CA ASN A 167 -1.77 -8.32 3.33
C ASN A 167 -0.72 -8.32 2.20
N LEU A 168 0.11 -9.37 2.16
CA LEU A 168 1.36 -9.32 1.41
C LEU A 168 1.17 -9.10 -0.10
N ASN A 169 0.23 -9.79 -0.75
CA ASN A 169 0.05 -9.68 -2.19
C ASN A 169 -0.27 -8.24 -2.62
N SER A 170 -1.23 -7.60 -1.95
CA SER A 170 -1.62 -6.24 -2.28
C SER A 170 -0.52 -5.23 -1.97
N VAL A 171 0.22 -5.44 -0.88
CA VAL A 171 1.39 -4.63 -0.52
C VAL A 171 2.50 -4.79 -1.56
N LEU A 172 2.89 -6.01 -1.95
CA LEU A 172 3.94 -6.23 -2.95
C LEU A 172 3.60 -5.60 -4.30
N ASN A 173 2.35 -5.76 -4.77
CA ASN A 173 1.89 -5.11 -5.99
C ASN A 173 1.92 -3.57 -5.86
N ALA A 174 1.56 -3.02 -4.69
CA ALA A 174 1.66 -1.58 -4.44
C ALA A 174 3.12 -1.11 -4.48
N LEU A 175 4.05 -1.85 -3.85
CA LEU A 175 5.48 -1.53 -3.88
C LEU A 175 6.06 -1.61 -5.29
N GLU A 176 5.66 -2.59 -6.09
CA GLU A 176 6.04 -2.67 -7.51
C GLU A 176 5.59 -1.39 -8.24
N ILE A 177 4.31 -1.02 -8.15
CA ILE A 177 3.78 0.16 -8.83
C ILE A 177 4.40 1.46 -8.29
N LEU A 178 4.67 1.55 -6.98
CA LEU A 178 5.33 2.72 -6.40
C LEU A 178 6.74 2.91 -6.94
N THR A 179 7.47 1.82 -7.21
CA THR A 179 8.90 1.85 -7.54
C THR A 179 9.21 1.70 -9.04
N ALA A 180 8.30 1.12 -9.82
CA ALA A 180 8.54 0.83 -11.23
C ALA A 180 8.60 2.09 -12.10
N ASP A 181 9.35 1.99 -13.20
CA ASP A 181 9.49 3.02 -14.23
C ASP A 181 8.14 3.42 -14.87
N TYR A 182 7.26 2.44 -15.06
CA TYR A 182 5.90 2.62 -15.56
C TYR A 182 4.94 3.23 -14.52
N GLY A 183 5.32 3.17 -13.24
CA GLY A 183 4.50 3.53 -12.09
C GLY A 183 4.86 4.90 -11.51
N PHE A 184 4.92 5.03 -10.19
CA PHE A 184 5.29 6.29 -9.53
C PHE A 184 6.81 6.54 -9.53
N GLU A 185 7.63 5.53 -9.84
CA GLU A 185 9.10 5.65 -9.95
C GLU A 185 9.78 6.23 -8.70
N MET A 186 9.21 5.95 -7.53
CA MET A 186 9.83 6.27 -6.25
C MET A 186 11.03 5.36 -6.00
N SER A 187 12.11 5.93 -5.47
CA SER A 187 13.22 5.09 -5.03
C SER A 187 12.75 4.14 -3.92
N PRO A 188 13.03 2.82 -4.00
CA PRO A 188 12.66 1.87 -2.93
C PRO A 188 13.27 2.24 -1.57
N LYS A 189 14.36 3.02 -1.55
CA LYS A 189 15.00 3.53 -0.33
C LYS A 189 14.17 4.60 0.40
N ARG A 190 13.13 5.13 -0.25
CA ARG A 190 12.20 6.11 0.33
C ARG A 190 10.96 5.44 0.93
N ILE A 191 10.84 4.13 0.82
CA ILE A 191 9.68 3.35 1.27
C ILE A 191 10.12 2.42 2.40
N ASN A 192 9.49 2.53 3.57
CA ASN A 192 9.71 1.63 4.69
C ASN A 192 8.45 0.80 4.96
N VAL A 193 8.58 -0.52 4.91
CA VAL A 193 7.50 -1.44 5.26
C VAL A 193 7.70 -1.91 6.69
N SER A 194 6.77 -1.55 7.59
CA SER A 194 6.80 -2.03 8.97
C SER A 194 6.17 -3.41 9.08
N THR A 195 6.64 -4.22 10.03
CA THR A 195 6.04 -5.49 10.40
C THR A 195 6.25 -5.81 11.86
N ILE A 196 5.28 -6.48 12.47
CA ILE A 196 5.41 -7.09 13.78
C ILE A 196 6.09 -8.46 13.75
N GLY A 197 6.48 -8.95 12.57
CA GLY A 197 7.25 -10.17 12.38
C GLY A 197 6.45 -11.37 11.88
N VAL A 198 5.57 -11.19 10.89
CA VAL A 198 4.91 -12.32 10.20
C VAL A 198 5.95 -13.08 9.36
N ILE A 199 6.53 -14.16 9.89
CA ILE A 199 7.76 -14.78 9.35
C ILE A 199 7.64 -15.18 7.87
N LYS A 200 6.54 -15.84 7.49
CA LYS A 200 6.32 -16.25 6.09
C LYS A 200 6.27 -15.04 5.16
N GLY A 201 5.53 -14.00 5.56
CA GLY A 201 5.42 -12.77 4.78
C GLY A 201 6.72 -11.99 4.74
N LEU A 202 7.51 -12.01 5.82
CA LEU A 202 8.82 -11.38 5.88
C LEU A 202 9.80 -12.02 4.90
N LYS A 203 9.85 -13.36 4.86
CA LYS A 203 10.72 -14.06 3.90
C LYS A 203 10.39 -13.66 2.46
N GLU A 204 9.11 -13.72 2.10
CA GLU A 204 8.68 -13.39 0.75
C GLU A 204 8.85 -11.90 0.41
N PHE A 205 8.64 -10.99 1.37
CA PHE A 205 8.95 -9.57 1.22
C PHE A 205 10.46 -9.31 1.02
N LEU A 206 11.31 -10.05 1.73
CA LEU A 206 12.75 -9.94 1.57
C LEU A 206 13.18 -10.38 0.16
N GLU A 207 12.59 -11.46 -0.36
CA GLU A 207 12.86 -12.01 -1.69
C GLU A 207 12.35 -11.13 -2.84
N LYS A 208 11.19 -10.49 -2.69
CA LYS A 208 10.47 -9.82 -3.79
C LYS A 208 10.56 -8.29 -3.79
N SER A 209 11.07 -7.68 -2.71
CA SER A 209 11.14 -6.22 -2.61
C SER A 209 12.51 -5.75 -2.13
N GLU A 210 12.96 -4.62 -2.67
CA GLU A 210 14.17 -3.91 -2.24
C GLU A 210 13.84 -2.73 -1.29
N CYS A 211 12.57 -2.54 -0.92
CA CYS A 211 12.15 -1.49 0.02
C CYS A 211 12.73 -1.72 1.43
N HIS A 212 12.91 -0.64 2.18
CA HIS A 212 13.41 -0.73 3.56
C HIS A 212 12.44 -1.47 4.47
N LEU A 213 13.01 -2.14 5.48
CA LEU A 213 12.27 -2.90 6.48
C LEU A 213 12.29 -2.15 7.81
N ALA A 214 11.13 -2.03 8.45
CA ALA A 214 11.02 -1.67 9.86
C ALA A 214 10.42 -2.86 10.63
N VAL A 215 10.99 -3.17 11.79
CA VAL A 215 10.52 -4.26 12.66
C VAL A 215 10.00 -3.65 13.94
N SER A 216 8.70 -3.82 14.19
CA SER A 216 8.04 -3.47 15.44
C SER A 216 8.48 -4.42 16.55
N LEU A 217 9.57 -4.05 17.25
CA LEU A 217 10.20 -4.84 18.29
C LEU A 217 9.50 -4.63 19.64
N HIS A 218 9.47 -3.36 20.08
CA HIS A 218 8.86 -2.81 21.31
C HIS A 218 9.28 -3.39 22.66
N ASN A 219 9.88 -4.59 22.70
CA ASN A 219 10.51 -5.11 23.91
C ASN A 219 11.55 -6.20 23.55
N PRO A 220 12.76 -6.18 24.15
CA PRO A 220 13.78 -7.18 23.87
C PRO A 220 13.55 -8.52 24.62
N PHE A 221 12.74 -8.52 25.67
CA PHE A 221 12.46 -9.69 26.49
C PHE A 221 11.17 -10.37 26.04
N ASN A 222 11.23 -11.69 25.83
CA ASN A 222 10.12 -12.46 25.27
C ASN A 222 8.82 -12.33 26.08
N ASP A 223 8.90 -12.40 27.41
CA ASP A 223 7.72 -12.37 28.29
C ASP A 223 7.06 -10.99 28.34
N GLU A 224 7.86 -9.93 28.27
CA GLU A 224 7.34 -8.57 28.23
C GLU A 224 6.79 -8.23 26.84
N ARG A 225 7.48 -8.63 25.78
CA ARG A 225 6.95 -8.52 24.41
C ARG A 225 5.61 -9.24 24.30
N LEU A 226 5.48 -10.41 24.91
CA LEU A 226 4.23 -11.18 24.89
C LEU A 226 3.05 -10.44 25.54
N LYS A 227 3.30 -9.66 26.61
CA LYS A 227 2.25 -8.83 27.25
C LYS A 227 1.75 -7.71 26.32
N LEU A 228 2.61 -7.20 25.45
CA LEU A 228 2.31 -6.10 24.54
C LEU A 228 1.80 -6.58 23.17
N MET A 229 2.37 -7.67 22.67
CA MET A 229 2.25 -8.17 21.31
C MET A 229 1.95 -9.67 21.33
N PRO A 230 0.66 -10.07 21.29
CA PRO A 230 0.27 -11.49 21.31
C PRO A 230 0.91 -12.35 20.23
N VAL A 231 1.31 -11.72 19.10
CA VAL A 231 2.03 -12.37 18.00
C VAL A 231 3.27 -13.12 18.47
N GLN A 232 3.90 -12.71 19.57
CA GLN A 232 5.07 -13.37 20.15
C GLN A 232 4.86 -14.87 20.41
N LYS A 233 3.62 -15.32 20.67
CA LYS A 233 3.29 -16.75 20.86
C LYS A 233 3.54 -17.58 19.60
N THR A 234 3.11 -17.05 18.46
CA THR A 234 3.10 -17.77 17.18
C THR A 234 4.26 -17.41 16.27
N GLN A 235 4.77 -16.17 16.40
CA GLN A 235 5.87 -15.60 15.65
C GLN A 235 6.88 -15.00 16.65
N PRO A 236 7.68 -15.83 17.34
CA PRO A 236 8.64 -15.34 18.31
C PRO A 236 9.68 -14.45 17.66
N ILE A 237 10.00 -13.33 18.30
CA ILE A 237 10.96 -12.34 17.79
C ILE A 237 12.33 -12.94 17.47
N GLY A 238 12.78 -13.96 18.22
CA GLY A 238 14.04 -14.66 17.94
C GLY A 238 14.11 -15.24 16.52
N LYS A 239 13.00 -15.81 16.00
CA LYS A 239 12.94 -16.35 14.64
C LYS A 239 12.96 -15.24 13.58
N VAL A 240 12.31 -14.12 13.87
CA VAL A 240 12.32 -12.91 13.01
C VAL A 240 13.74 -12.37 12.90
N LEU A 241 14.43 -12.22 14.03
CA LEU A 241 15.83 -11.77 14.08
C LEU A 241 16.77 -12.74 13.39
N GLN A 242 16.55 -14.06 13.53
CA GLN A 242 17.33 -15.06 12.82
C GLN A 242 17.20 -14.88 11.30
N LEU A 243 15.97 -14.78 10.78
CA LEU A 243 15.73 -14.57 9.35
C LEU A 243 16.40 -13.29 8.84
N ILE A 244 16.35 -12.21 9.63
CA ILE A 244 17.03 -10.95 9.27
C ILE A 244 18.55 -11.12 9.27
N ARG A 245 19.14 -11.82 10.23
CA ARG A 245 20.59 -12.05 10.27
C ARG A 245 21.10 -12.91 9.11
N GLU A 246 20.28 -13.85 8.65
CA GLU A 246 20.60 -14.73 7.52
C GLU A 246 20.45 -14.02 6.16
N TRP A 247 19.79 -12.86 6.13
CA TRP A 247 19.55 -12.11 4.90
C TRP A 247 20.68 -11.13 4.59
N ASP A 248 21.07 -11.04 3.31
CA ASP A 248 22.07 -10.07 2.86
C ASP A 248 21.44 -8.68 2.61
N PHE A 249 21.84 -7.71 3.43
CA PHE A 249 21.42 -6.31 3.32
C PHE A 249 22.44 -5.41 2.60
N SER A 250 23.49 -5.98 2.00
CA SER A 250 24.59 -5.26 1.34
C SER A 250 24.14 -4.28 0.23
N ARG A 251 22.95 -4.47 -0.35
CA ARG A 251 22.35 -3.62 -1.41
C ARG A 251 21.83 -2.25 -0.92
N ASN A 252 22.35 -1.72 0.18
CA ASN A 252 21.88 -0.49 0.84
C ASN A 252 20.41 -0.57 1.28
N ARG A 253 19.93 -1.76 1.63
CA ARG A 253 18.61 -1.93 2.22
C ARG A 253 18.74 -1.78 3.74
N ARG A 254 18.07 -0.79 4.33
CA ARG A 254 18.11 -0.55 5.77
C ARG A 254 17.07 -1.41 6.49
N VAL A 255 17.47 -1.93 7.64
CA VAL A 255 16.58 -2.47 8.66
C VAL A 255 16.54 -1.48 9.81
N SER A 256 15.34 -1.11 10.25
CA SER A 256 15.10 -0.30 11.44
C SER A 256 14.33 -1.12 12.47
N PHE A 257 14.59 -0.89 13.75
CA PHE A 257 13.83 -1.49 14.84
C PHE A 257 13.03 -0.41 15.55
N GLU A 258 11.73 -0.60 15.63
CA GLU A 258 10.82 0.34 16.28
C GLU A 258 10.59 -0.06 17.73
N TYR A 259 10.67 0.93 18.60
CA TYR A 259 10.54 0.75 20.04
C TYR A 259 9.65 1.87 20.61
N ILE A 260 8.53 1.48 21.23
CA ILE A 260 7.63 2.44 21.86
C ILE A 260 8.08 2.59 23.31
N MET A 261 8.16 3.83 23.77
CA MET A 261 8.41 4.15 25.16
C MET A 261 7.06 4.36 25.85
N PHE A 262 6.80 3.57 26.89
CA PHE A 262 5.60 3.66 27.73
C PHE A 262 5.83 4.58 28.92
#